data_AF-A0A820PFT0-F1
#
_entry.id   AF-A0A820PFT0-F1
#
_cell.length_a   1.000
_cell.length_b   1.000
_cell.length_c   1.000
_cell.angle_alpha   90.00
_cell.angle_beta   90.00
_cell.angle_gamma   90.00
#
_symmetry.space_group_name_H-M   'P 1'
#
loop_
_entity.id
_entity.type
_entity.pdbx_description
1 polymer ?
#
loop_
_entity_poly.entity_id
_entity_poly.type
_entity_poly.pdbx_seq_one_letter_code
_entity_poly.pdbx_strand_id
1 'polypeptide(L)'
;SLNTVTEELKNPKRNLWLSISLAVPIVIMLYVCINISYFTVMNKAELLSSNAVAVTWGEAVLGPVVRILPILISISALGSANGNLFGAARYCMVGAQYGYLPEVFACIQTQRLTPIPGVVLQVVSFILIFK
;
A
#
# COMPACT_ATOMS: atom_id res chain seq x y z
N SER A 1 -5.70 0.27 -8.22
CA SER A 1 -6.73 -0.23 -7.29
C SER A 1 -7.95 0.69 -7.11
N LEU A 2 -8.06 1.85 -7.76
CA LEU A 2 -9.30 2.66 -7.72
C LEU A 2 -10.39 2.13 -8.66
N ASN A 3 -10.04 1.71 -9.88
CA ASN A 3 -11.01 1.19 -10.86
C ASN A 3 -11.73 -0.09 -10.41
N THR A 4 -11.05 -0.96 -9.67
CA THR A 4 -11.61 -2.22 -9.17
C THR A 4 -12.71 -1.97 -8.12
N VAL A 5 -12.54 -0.93 -7.30
CA VAL A 5 -13.56 -0.53 -6.32
C VAL A 5 -14.73 0.15 -7.02
N THR A 6 -14.51 0.85 -8.15
CA THR A 6 -15.58 1.42 -8.98
C THR A 6 -16.52 0.34 -9.54
N GLU A 7 -16.02 -0.86 -9.86
CA GLU A 7 -16.86 -1.99 -10.28
C GLU A 7 -17.72 -2.58 -9.13
N GLU A 8 -17.25 -2.46 -7.88
CA GLU A 8 -17.94 -2.98 -6.69
C GLU A 8 -18.81 -1.91 -5.98
N LEU A 9 -18.71 -0.65 -6.40
CA LEU A 9 -19.45 0.48 -5.82
C LEU A 9 -20.88 0.56 -6.37
N LYS A 10 -21.87 0.49 -5.48
CA LYS A 10 -23.27 0.80 -5.80
C LYS A 10 -23.37 2.30 -6.18
N ASN A 11 -23.82 2.61 -7.40
CA ASN A 11 -23.87 3.98 -7.97
C ASN A 11 -22.50 4.71 -8.02
N PRO A 12 -21.57 4.24 -8.87
CA PRO A 12 -20.19 4.72 -8.89
C PRO A 12 -20.09 6.21 -9.24
N LYS A 13 -20.92 6.71 -10.17
CA LYS A 13 -20.88 8.12 -10.59
C LYS A 13 -21.06 9.11 -9.43
N ARG A 14 -21.85 8.81 -8.40
CA ARG A 14 -22.07 9.75 -7.28
C ARG A 14 -21.16 9.43 -6.10
N ASN A 15 -21.05 8.15 -5.75
CA ASN A 15 -20.31 7.73 -4.56
C ASN A 15 -18.80 7.88 -4.74
N LEU A 16 -18.27 7.68 -5.96
CA LEU A 16 -16.85 7.88 -6.23
C LEU A 16 -16.44 9.35 -6.03
N TRP A 17 -17.20 10.30 -6.59
CA TRP A 17 -16.91 11.73 -6.43
C TRP A 17 -17.02 12.20 -4.98
N LEU A 18 -17.98 11.67 -4.22
CA LEU A 18 -18.12 11.98 -2.79
C LEU A 18 -16.96 11.39 -1.97
N SER A 19 -16.59 10.13 -2.23
CA SER A 19 -15.47 9.48 -1.55
C SER A 19 -14.15 10.20 -1.83
N ILE A 20 -13.88 10.58 -3.07
CA ILE A 20 -12.66 11.32 -3.43
C ILE A 20 -12.66 12.71 -2.78
N SER A 21 -13.79 13.43 -2.86
CA SER A 21 -13.91 14.78 -2.28
C SER A 21 -13.70 14.81 -0.77
N LEU A 22 -13.97 13.71 -0.05
CA LEU A 22 -13.70 13.60 1.39
C LEU A 22 -12.33 13.02 1.69
N ALA A 23 -11.92 11.95 1.00
CA ALA A 23 -10.67 11.26 1.29
C ALA A 23 -9.44 12.12 1.00
N VAL A 24 -9.42 12.82 -0.15
CA VAL A 24 -8.29 13.64 -0.57
C VAL A 24 -7.95 14.75 0.44
N PRO A 25 -8.88 15.63 0.86
CA PRO A 25 -8.55 16.67 1.83
C PRO A 25 -8.18 16.11 3.19
N ILE A 26 -8.79 15.01 3.64
CA ILE A 26 -8.42 14.36 4.91
C ILE A 26 -6.96 13.88 4.85
N VAL A 27 -6.56 13.23 3.76
CA VAL A 27 -5.18 12.77 3.57
C VAL A 27 -4.21 13.95 3.53
N ILE A 28 -4.55 15.02 2.80
CA ILE A 28 -3.72 16.24 2.76
C ILE A 28 -3.54 16.83 4.16
N MET A 29 -4.62 16.98 4.93
CA MET A 29 -4.57 17.51 6.29
C MET A 29 -3.69 16.65 7.20
N LEU A 30 -3.83 15.32 7.12
CA LEU A 30 -2.98 14.40 7.88
C LEU A 30 -1.49 14.55 7.50
N TYR A 31 -1.17 14.64 6.21
CA TYR A 31 0.20 14.86 5.75
C TYR A 31 0.78 16.18 6.28
N VAL A 32 0.00 17.26 6.27
CA VAL A 32 0.45 18.55 6.81
C VAL A 32 0.69 18.44 8.32
N CYS A 33 -0.23 17.84 9.07
CA CYS A 33 -0.08 17.63 10.52
C CYS A 33 1.16 16.81 10.87
N ILE A 34 1.45 15.75 10.11
CA ILE A 34 2.65 14.91 10.30
C ILE A 34 3.92 15.74 10.08
N ASN A 35 3.98 16.51 9.00
CA ASN A 35 5.13 17.38 8.72
C ASN A 35 5.33 18.42 9.83
N ILE A 36 4.26 19.06 10.30
CA ILE A 36 4.32 20.00 11.44
C ILE A 36 4.88 19.28 12.67
N SER A 37 4.39 18.08 12.99
CA SER A 37 4.87 17.30 14.13
C SER A 37 6.36 16.97 14.05
N TYR A 38 6.87 16.63 12.87
CA TYR A 38 8.30 16.40 12.67
C TYR A 38 9.14 17.67 12.91
N PHE A 39 8.71 18.81 12.37
CA PHE A 39 9.45 20.07 12.55
C PHE A 39 9.37 20.62 13.98
N THR A 40 8.34 20.29 14.75
CA THR A 40 8.23 20.72 16.17
C THR A 40 9.15 19.93 17.11
N VAL A 41 9.48 18.69 16.75
CA VAL A 41 10.19 17.76 17.64
C VAL A 41 11.67 17.61 17.25
N MET A 42 12.01 17.69 15.97
CA MET A 42 13.37 17.39 15.47
C MET A 42 14.00 18.59 14.77
N ASN A 43 15.32 18.75 14.92
CA ASN A 43 16.07 19.76 14.18
C ASN A 43 16.33 19.30 12.73
N LYS A 44 16.44 20.22 11.77
CA LYS A 44 16.55 19.91 10.32
C LYS A 44 17.73 18.99 9.99
N ALA A 45 18.81 19.07 10.77
CA ALA A 45 19.99 18.22 10.63
C ALA A 45 19.71 16.75 10.99
N GLU A 46 18.95 16.49 12.06
CA GLU A 46 18.59 15.13 12.52
C GLU A 46 17.57 14.45 11.60
N LEU A 47 16.70 15.26 10.98
CA LEU A 47 15.74 14.81 9.96
C LEU A 47 16.47 14.31 8.70
N LEU A 48 17.51 15.01 8.26
CA LEU A 48 18.28 14.66 7.06
C LEU A 48 19.27 13.51 7.28
N SER A 49 19.72 13.30 8.52
CA SER A 49 20.67 12.22 8.86
C SER A 49 19.99 10.91 9.28
N SER A 50 18.68 10.89 9.54
CA SER A 50 17.97 9.70 10.01
C SER A 50 17.48 8.80 8.87
N ASN A 51 17.89 7.52 8.87
CA ASN A 51 17.35 6.51 7.96
C ASN A 51 15.89 6.12 8.25
N ALA A 52 15.41 6.35 9.48
CA ALA A 52 14.07 5.97 9.92
C ALA A 52 13.42 7.09 10.76
N VAL A 53 13.03 8.18 10.09
CA VAL A 53 12.48 9.41 10.70
C VAL A 53 11.34 9.14 11.69
N ALA A 54 10.46 8.18 11.41
CA ALA A 54 9.36 7.82 12.31
C ALA A 54 9.84 7.22 13.65
N VAL A 55 10.93 6.45 13.65
CA VAL A 55 11.49 5.84 14.86
C VAL A 55 12.23 6.89 15.68
N THR A 56 13.03 7.76 15.04
CA THR A 56 13.72 8.85 15.72
C THR A 56 12.73 9.84 16.36
N TRP A 57 11.64 10.17 15.67
CA TRP A 57 10.54 10.96 16.25
C TRP A 57 9.87 10.23 17.42
N GLY A 58 9.63 8.91 17.28
CA GLY A 58 9.03 8.09 18.31
C GLY A 58 9.88 8.00 19.58
N GLU A 59 11.20 7.97 19.46
CA GLU A 59 12.12 8.00 20.61
C GLU A 59 12.01 9.32 21.39
N ALA A 60 11.87 10.45 20.68
CA ALA A 60 11.73 11.77 21.28
C ALA A 60 10.37 12.02 21.95
N VAL A 61 9.28 11.43 21.44
CA VAL A 61 7.90 11.72 21.90
C VAL A 61 7.30 10.59 22.75
N LEU A 62 7.46 9.33 22.32
CA LEU A 62 6.75 8.17 22.88
C LEU A 62 7.58 7.42 23.93
N GLY A 63 8.87 7.72 24.05
CA GLY A 63 9.77 7.10 25.03
C GLY A 63 9.79 5.56 24.91
N PRO A 64 9.51 4.77 25.97
CA PRO A 64 9.62 3.31 25.95
C PRO A 64 8.72 2.61 24.92
N VAL A 65 7.62 3.25 24.52
CA VAL A 65 6.61 2.68 23.60
C VAL A 65 7.13 2.59 22.16
N VAL A 66 8.22 3.30 21.83
CA VAL A 66 8.82 3.29 20.48
C VAL A 66 9.23 1.89 20.01
N ARG A 67 9.52 0.95 20.91
CA ARG A 67 9.88 -0.44 20.55
C ARG A 67 8.75 -1.17 19.81
N ILE A 68 7.50 -0.75 20.00
CA ILE A 68 6.33 -1.33 19.33
C ILE A 68 6.08 -0.67 17.97
N LEU A 69 6.62 0.53 17.76
CA LEU A 69 6.39 1.33 16.55
C LEU A 69 6.87 0.63 15.26
N PRO A 70 8.08 0.02 15.19
CA PRO A 70 8.50 -0.74 14.01
C PRO A 70 7.59 -1.92 13.69
N ILE A 71 7.02 -2.57 14.72
CA ILE A 71 6.08 -3.68 14.55
C ILE A 71 4.80 -3.18 13.90
N LEU A 72 4.24 -2.06 14.37
CA LEU A 72 3.05 -1.44 13.80
C LEU A 72 3.28 -0.99 12.35
N ILE A 73 4.43 -0.36 12.07
CA ILE A 73 4.81 0.04 10.71
C ILE A 73 4.91 -1.19 9.81
N SER A 74 5.52 -2.27 10.30
CA SER A 74 5.65 -3.52 9.54
C SER A 74 4.30 -4.15 9.25
N ILE A 75 3.38 -4.18 10.23
CA ILE A 75 2.01 -4.70 10.02
C ILE A 75 1.27 -3.84 8.98
N SER A 76 1.41 -2.52 9.02
CA SER A 76 0.82 -1.63 8.02
C SER A 76 1.39 -1.91 6.62
N ALA A 77 2.72 -2.02 6.51
CA ALA A 77 3.40 -2.35 5.26
C ALA A 77 2.97 -3.73 4.70
N LEU A 78 2.85 -4.74 5.57
CA LEU A 78 2.34 -6.08 5.22
C LEU A 78 0.88 -6.02 4.75
N GLY A 79 0.04 -5.23 5.41
CA GLY A 79 -1.34 -5.00 4.99
C GLY A 79 -1.43 -4.41 3.59
N SER A 80 -0.62 -3.37 3.32
CA SER A 80 -0.53 -2.76 1.98
C SER A 80 0.02 -3.73 0.94
N ALA A 81 1.06 -4.51 1.27
CA ALA A 81 1.63 -5.51 0.39
C ALA A 81 0.62 -6.60 0.01
N ASN A 82 -0.12 -7.13 0.99
CA ASN A 82 -1.16 -8.13 0.76
C ASN A 82 -2.28 -7.58 -0.12
N GLY A 83 -2.76 -6.35 0.14
CA GLY A 83 -3.78 -5.71 -0.69
C GLY A 83 -3.33 -5.52 -2.14
N ASN A 84 -2.08 -5.10 -2.34
CA ASN A 84 -1.49 -4.97 -3.67
C ASN A 84 -1.36 -6.31 -4.38
N LEU A 85 -1.00 -7.38 -3.66
CA LEU A 85 -0.86 -8.72 -4.22
C LEU A 85 -2.19 -9.25 -4.78
N PHE A 86 -3.28 -9.11 -4.01
CA PHE A 86 -4.61 -9.50 -4.49
C PHE A 86 -5.08 -8.66 -5.68
N GLY A 87 -4.84 -7.35 -5.64
CA GLY A 87 -5.18 -6.45 -6.76
C GLY A 87 -4.43 -6.80 -8.04
N ALA A 88 -3.11 -6.96 -7.95
CA ALA A 88 -2.25 -7.35 -9.07
C ALA A 88 -2.63 -8.70 -9.67
N ALA A 89 -2.91 -9.71 -8.84
CA ALA A 89 -3.30 -11.01 -9.35
C ALA A 89 -4.63 -10.97 -10.12
N ARG A 90 -5.61 -10.15 -9.67
CA ARG A 90 -6.85 -9.90 -10.41
C ARG A 90 -6.56 -9.18 -11.74
N TYR A 91 -5.67 -8.19 -11.76
CA TYR A 91 -5.26 -7.52 -13.01
C TYR A 91 -4.60 -8.49 -14.00
N CYS A 92 -3.72 -9.39 -13.52
CA CYS A 92 -3.10 -10.41 -14.37
C CYS A 92 -4.12 -11.39 -14.95
N MET A 93 -5.12 -11.82 -14.16
CA MET A 93 -6.19 -12.70 -14.66
C MET A 93 -7.02 -12.02 -15.75
N VAL A 94 -7.44 -10.78 -15.52
CA VAL A 94 -8.21 -10.00 -16.50
C VAL A 94 -7.37 -9.72 -17.75
N GLY A 95 -6.10 -9.35 -17.58
CA GLY A 95 -5.17 -9.12 -18.70
C GLY A 95 -4.94 -10.37 -19.56
N ALA A 96 -4.89 -11.56 -18.94
CA ALA A 96 -4.80 -12.82 -19.66
C ALA A 96 -6.10 -13.17 -20.41
N GLN A 97 -7.27 -12.87 -19.82
CA GLN A 97 -8.58 -13.05 -20.47
C GLN A 97 -8.75 -12.16 -21.72
N TYR A 98 -8.18 -10.95 -21.71
CA TYR A 98 -8.18 -10.05 -22.86
C TYR A 98 -7.01 -10.30 -23.84
N GLY A 99 -6.19 -11.33 -23.60
CA GLY A 99 -5.09 -11.74 -24.49
C GLY A 99 -3.82 -10.88 -24.40
N TYR A 100 -3.71 -9.97 -23.42
CA TYR A 100 -2.50 -9.16 -23.21
C TYR A 100 -1.38 -9.91 -22.48
N LEU A 101 -1.72 -11.02 -21.81
CA LEU A 101 -0.80 -11.87 -21.06
C LEU A 101 -1.00 -13.34 -21.46
N PRO A 102 0.05 -14.18 -21.37
CA PRO A 102 -0.06 -15.61 -21.63
C PRO A 102 -1.16 -16.26 -20.79
N GLU A 103 -1.86 -17.24 -21.38
CA GLU A 103 -3.01 -17.92 -20.77
C GLU A 103 -2.68 -18.62 -19.44
N VAL A 104 -1.38 -18.90 -19.21
CA VAL A 104 -0.85 -19.40 -17.93
C VAL A 104 -1.21 -18.48 -16.75
N PHE A 105 -1.37 -17.17 -16.96
CA PHE A 105 -1.77 -16.23 -15.92
C PHE A 105 -3.28 -16.20 -15.64
N ALA A 106 -4.10 -16.80 -16.50
CA ALA A 106 -5.52 -17.04 -16.24
C ALA A 106 -5.76 -18.34 -15.44
N CYS A 107 -4.75 -19.19 -15.28
CA CYS A 107 -4.87 -20.43 -14.52
C CYS A 107 -5.06 -20.17 -13.03
N ILE A 108 -6.25 -20.54 -12.53
CA ILE A 108 -6.59 -20.53 -11.10
C ILE A 108 -6.37 -21.94 -10.55
N GLN A 109 -5.71 -22.04 -9.40
CA GLN A 109 -5.55 -23.30 -8.70
C GLN A 109 -6.93 -23.84 -8.25
N THR A 110 -7.33 -25.02 -8.73
CA THR A 110 -8.70 -25.55 -8.56
C THR A 110 -9.09 -25.81 -7.09
N GLN A 111 -8.13 -26.13 -6.22
CA GLN A 111 -8.42 -26.43 -4.80
C GLN A 111 -8.45 -25.21 -3.88
N ARG A 112 -7.71 -24.15 -4.21
CA ARG A 112 -7.57 -22.96 -3.34
C ARG A 112 -8.15 -21.69 -3.96
N LEU A 113 -8.61 -21.75 -5.20
CA LEU A 113 -9.14 -20.62 -5.97
C LEU A 113 -8.19 -19.42 -6.01
N THR A 114 -6.88 -19.67 -5.90
CA THR A 114 -5.84 -18.63 -5.89
C THR A 114 -5.12 -18.55 -7.25
N PRO A 115 -4.92 -17.35 -7.80
CA PRO A 115 -4.11 -17.11 -9.00
C PRO A 115 -2.60 -17.15 -8.67
N ILE A 116 -2.06 -18.36 -8.49
CA ILE A 116 -0.64 -18.59 -8.15
C ILE A 116 0.34 -17.96 -9.17
N PRO A 117 0.11 -18.03 -10.50
CA PRO A 117 1.04 -17.46 -11.49
C PRO A 117 1.20 -15.94 -11.36
N GLY A 118 0.12 -15.23 -11.05
CA GLY A 118 0.14 -13.77 -10.82
C GLY A 118 0.94 -13.39 -9.58
N VAL A 119 0.82 -14.16 -8.51
CA VAL A 119 1.59 -13.98 -7.26
C VAL A 119 3.08 -14.21 -7.51
N VAL A 120 3.44 -15.28 -8.24
CA VAL A 120 4.84 -15.61 -8.57
C VAL A 120 5.48 -14.51 -9.42
N LEU A 121 4.78 -13.99 -10.42
CA LEU A 121 5.31 -12.89 -11.26
C LEU A 121 5.62 -11.64 -10.42
N GLN A 122 4.77 -11.32 -9.45
CA GLN A 122 4.99 -10.16 -8.60
C GLN A 122 6.17 -10.35 -7.64
N VAL A 123 6.31 -11.55 -7.06
CA VAL A 123 7.47 -11.89 -6.22
C VAL A 123 8.77 -11.84 -7.05
N VAL A 124 8.77 -12.39 -8.27
CA VAL A 124 9.93 -12.33 -9.18
C VAL A 124 10.26 -10.89 -9.55
N SER A 125 9.26 -10.06 -9.85
CA SER A 125 9.46 -8.64 -10.17
C SER A 125 10.06 -7.87 -9.00
N PHE A 126 9.59 -8.15 -7.78
CA PHE A 126 10.14 -7.56 -6.56
C PHE A 126 11.61 -7.98 -6.36
N ILE A 127 11.94 -9.27 -6.54
CA ILE A 127 13.30 -9.78 -6.42
C ILE A 127 14.23 -9.17 -7.49
N LEU A 128 13.74 -8.96 -8.72
CA LEU A 128 14.54 -8.36 -9.81
C LEU A 128 14.82 -6.88 -9.60
N ILE A 129 13.88 -6.12 -9.02
CA ILE A 129 14.02 -4.68 -8.77
C ILE A 129 14.94 -4.40 -7.55
N PHE A 130 14.89 -5.27 -6.54
CA PHE A 130 15.70 -5.14 -5.32
C PHE A 130 17.07 -5.84 -5.40
N LYS A 131 17.47 -6.30 -6.59
CA LYS A 131 18.81 -6.79 -6.89
C LYS A 131 19.64 -5.69 -7.53
#